data_AF-A0A961BZJ2-F1
#
_entry.id   AF-A0A961BZJ2-F1
#
_cell.length_a   1.000
_cell.length_b   1.000
_cell.length_c   1.000
_cell.angle_alpha   90.00
_cell.angle_beta   90.00
_cell.angle_gamma   90.00
#
_symmetry.space_group_name_H-M   'P 1'
#
loop_
_entity.id
_entity.type
_entity.pdbx_description
1 polymer ?
#
loop_
_entity_poly.entity_id
_entity_poly.type
_entity_poly.pdbx_seq_one_letter_code
_entity_poly.pdbx_strand_id
1 'polypeptide(L)' 'MTRRPDVRLKRVYAEPADADGYRVLVDRVWPRGVSKDRADIDEWLKDVAPSTPLRQWFGHDP' A
#
# COMPACT_ATOMS: atom_id res chain seq x y z
N MET A 1 -21.95 -18.76 -1.97
CA MET A 1 -20.50 -18.85 -2.23
C MET A 1 -19.95 -17.43 -2.33
N THR A 2 -19.24 -16.94 -1.32
CA THR A 2 -18.69 -15.58 -1.35
C THR A 2 -17.51 -15.54 -2.32
N ARG A 3 -17.64 -14.81 -3.43
CA ARG A 3 -16.54 -14.61 -4.37
C ARG A 3 -15.40 -13.90 -3.63
N ARG A 4 -14.22 -14.52 -3.59
CA ARG A 4 -13.03 -13.85 -3.05
C ARG A 4 -12.61 -12.74 -4.02
N PRO A 5 -12.28 -11.53 -3.54
CA PRO A 5 -11.72 -10.50 -4.40
C PRO A 5 -10.37 -10.95 -4.96
N ASP A 6 -10.08 -10.55 -6.19
CA ASP A 6 -8.75 -10.71 -6.79
C ASP A 6 -7.80 -9.66 -6.18
N VAL A 7 -6.74 -10.13 -5.51
CA VAL A 7 -5.79 -9.26 -4.81
C VAL A 7 -4.47 -9.28 -5.56
N ARG A 8 -4.07 -8.11 -6.05
CA ARG A 8 -2.86 -7.92 -6.85
C ARG A 8 -1.89 -7.00 -6.10
N LEU A 9 -0.60 -7.28 -6.22
CA LEU A 9 0.45 -6.45 -5.64
C LEU A 9 0.97 -5.46 -6.68
N LYS A 10 1.04 -4.19 -6.30
CA LYS A 10 1.64 -3.12 -7.10
C LYS A 10 2.43 -2.20 -6.17
N ARG A 11 3.65 -1.83 -6.59
CA ARG A 11 4.44 -0.87 -5.82
C ARG A 11 3.84 0.52 -5.96
N VAL A 12 3.79 1.27 -4.87
CA VAL A 12 3.31 2.66 -4.85
C VAL A 12 4.14 3.63 -5.71
N TYR A 13 5.35 3.22 -6.10
CA TYR A 13 6.21 3.97 -7.02
C TYR A 13 5.92 3.68 -8.51
N ALA A 14 5.14 2.64 -8.81
CA ALA A 14 4.68 2.38 -10.17
C ALA A 14 3.52 3.32 -10.50
N GLU A 15 3.44 3.75 -11.77
CA GLU A 15 2.38 4.65 -12.22
C GLU A 15 1.00 4.00 -12.06
N PRO A 16 -0.01 4.73 -11.56
CA PRO A 16 -1.40 4.29 -11.55
C PRO A 16 -1.86 3.84 -12.94
N ALA A 17 -2.74 2.84 -12.99
CA ALA A 17 -3.36 2.41 -14.24
C ALA A 17 -4.85 2.12 -14.02
N ASP A 18 -5.67 2.41 -15.03
CA ASP A 18 -7.13 2.19 -14.96
C ASP A 18 -7.51 0.74 -14.62
N ALA A 19 -6.65 -0.21 -14.99
CA ALA A 19 -6.83 -1.63 -14.69
C ALA A 19 -6.54 -2.02 -13.23
N ASP A 20 -6.03 -1.10 -12.39
CA ASP A 20 -5.72 -1.36 -10.99
C ASP A 20 -6.99 -1.55 -10.15
N GLY A 21 -8.11 -0.95 -10.56
CA GLY A 21 -9.35 -0.95 -9.77
C GLY A 21 -9.17 -0.16 -8.47
N TYR A 22 -9.64 -0.72 -7.35
CA TYR A 22 -9.56 -0.07 -6.04
C TYR A 22 -8.17 -0.28 -5.40
N ARG A 23 -7.48 0.81 -5.08
CA ARG A 23 -6.08 0.84 -4.66
C ARG A 23 -5.97 1.15 -3.17
N VAL A 24 -5.41 0.20 -2.43
CA VAL A 24 -5.24 0.31 -0.99
C VAL A 24 -3.76 0.38 -0.62
N LEU A 25 -3.37 1.41 0.12
CA LEU A 25 -2.07 1.49 0.76
C LEU A 25 -2.15 0.84 2.16
N VAL A 26 -1.33 -0.19 2.37
CA VAL A 26 -1.24 -0.94 3.65
C VAL A 26 0.08 -0.70 4.39
N ASP A 27 0.79 0.38 4.05
CA ASP A 27 1.99 0.80 4.77
C ASP A 27 1.66 1.77 5.89
N ARG A 28 2.42 1.70 7.00
CA ARG A 28 2.20 2.59 8.16
C ARG A 28 2.63 4.03 7.87
N VAL A 29 3.58 4.21 6.95
CA VAL A 29 4.21 5.48 6.62
C VAL A 29 3.94 5.79 5.15
N TRP A 30 3.60 7.04 4.86
CA TRP A 30 3.44 7.47 3.49
C TRP A 30 4.78 7.38 2.73
N PRO A 31 4.82 6.86 1.48
CA PRO A 31 6.05 6.69 0.73
C PRO A 31 6.73 8.02 0.44
N ARG A 32 8.06 8.07 0.59
CA ARG A 32 8.82 9.31 0.34
C ARG A 32 8.83 9.63 -1.15
N GLY A 33 8.74 10.92 -1.48
CA GLY A 33 8.80 11.39 -2.88
C GLY A 33 7.56 11.09 -3.72
N VAL A 34 6.50 10.54 -3.13
CA VAL A 34 5.21 10.31 -3.80
C VAL A 34 4.20 11.31 -3.27
N SER A 35 3.58 12.12 -4.13
CA SER A 35 2.47 12.97 -3.71
C SER A 35 1.18 12.14 -3.60
N LYS A 36 0.25 12.56 -2.74
CA LYS A 36 -1.04 11.87 -2.57
C LYS A 36 -1.83 11.80 -3.87
N ASP A 37 -1.90 12.92 -4.57
CA ASP A 37 -2.64 13.03 -5.84
C ASP A 37 -2.03 12.13 -6.92
N ARG A 38 -0.69 12.09 -7.04
CA ARG A 38 -0.01 11.22 -8.02
C ARG A 38 -0.12 9.74 -7.64
N ALA A 39 -0.20 9.45 -6.34
CA ALA A 39 -0.29 8.07 -5.87
C ALA A 39 -1.63 7.44 -6.25
N ASP A 40 -2.70 8.23 -6.40
CA ASP A 40 -4.05 7.79 -6.78
C ASP A 40 -4.52 6.57 -5.95
N ILE A 41 -4.43 6.74 -4.63
CA ILE A 41 -4.81 5.70 -3.65
C ILE A 41 -6.21 6.03 -3.13
N ASP A 42 -7.13 5.08 -3.29
CA ASP A 42 -8.50 5.21 -2.79
C ASP A 42 -8.54 5.15 -1.26
N GLU A 43 -7.71 4.29 -0.65
CA GLU A 43 -7.75 4.06 0.79
C GLU A 43 -6.39 3.81 1.41
N TRP A 44 -6.14 4.42 2.58
CA TRP A 44 -4.95 4.19 3.39
C TRP A 44 -5.30 3.44 4.68
N LEU A 45 -5.24 2.11 4.63
CA LEU A 45 -5.56 1.22 5.74
C LEU A 45 -4.37 1.08 6.71
N LYS A 46 -4.21 2.04 7.60
CA LYS A 46 -3.13 2.04 8.62
C LYS A 46 -3.28 0.96 9.68
N ASP A 47 -4.48 0.46 9.92
CA ASP A 47 -4.76 -0.48 11.00
C ASP A 47 -4.30 -1.90 10.68
N VAL A 48 -4.24 -2.25 9.39
CA VAL A 48 -3.66 -3.52 8.90
C VAL A 48 -2.17 -3.41 8.61
N ALA A 49 -1.60 -2.21 8.70
CA ALA A 49 -0.19 -1.98 8.43
C ALA A 49 0.71 -2.53 9.55
N PRO A 50 1.96 -2.94 9.24
CA PRO A 50 2.92 -3.37 10.24
C PRO A 50 3.07 -2.34 11.37
N SER A 51 3.03 -2.82 12.62
CA SER A 51 3.23 -1.97 13.79
C SER A 51 4.66 -1.40 13.83
N THR A 52 4.86 -0.28 14.54
CA THR A 52 6.21 0.29 14.72
C THR A 52 7.22 -0.72 15.27
N PRO A 53 6.91 -1.50 16.32
CA PRO A 53 7.81 -2.55 16.80
C PRO A 53 8.11 -3.61 15.74
N LEU A 54 7.11 -4.04 14.97
CA LEU A 54 7.29 -5.05 13.91
C LEU A 54 8.21 -4.52 12.80
N ARG A 55 8.09 -3.24 12.42
CA ARG A 55 8.97 -2.60 11.44
C ARG A 55 10.41 -2.48 11.94
N GLN A 56 10.59 -2.18 13.23
CA GLN A 56 11.92 -2.13 13.85
C GLN A 56 12.56 -3.52 13.92
N TRP A 57 11.79 -4.54 14.31
CA TRP A 57 12.25 -5.93 14.34
C TRP A 57 12.60 -6.47 12.95
N PHE A 58 11.77 -6.19 11.94
CA PHE A 58 11.98 -6.67 10.57
C PHE A 58 13.24 -6.08 9.94
N GLY A 59 13.67 -4.89 10.38
CA GLY A 59 15.05 -4.41 10.23
C GLY A 59 15.65 -4.63 8.85
N HIS A 60 14.92 -4.29 7.78
CA HIS A 60 15.47 -4.32 6.42
C HIS A 60 16.55 -3.22 6.35
N ASP A 61 17.77 -3.60 6.70
CA ASP A 61 18.99 -2.94 6.27
C ASP A 61 19.06 -3.18 4.75
N PRO A 62 18.87 -2.15 3.92
CA PRO A 62 18.77 -2.29 2.47
C PRO A 62 20.03 -2.82 1.80
#